data_AF-A0A2D7DJ65-F1
#
_entry.id   AF-A0A2D7DJ65-F1
#
_cell.length_a   1.000
_cell.length_b   1.000
_cell.length_c   1.000
_cell.angle_alpha   90.00
_cell.angle_beta   90.00
_cell.angle_gamma   90.00
#
_symmetry.space_group_name_H-M   'P 1'
#
loop_
_entity.id
_entity.type
_entity.pdbx_description
1 polymer ?
#
loop_
_entity_poly.entity_id
_entity_poly.type
_entity_poly.pdbx_seq_one_letter_code
_entity_poly.pdbx_strand_id
1 'polypeptide(L)'
;MDGMKKGLRSALLWMIFASAPWQALAQTEGNEKGSTTAFKWNATDALVGRWALGFEQSVGANFALGLELDFIHRERFMEFKSGPHPWYPEEHAIKRGLITEPYMRWYPRVDVRGQGVYAAAAGFLGYARYQFVEPNTFGDPSWSAFGGSLQVGYQRLIGRWVVDGYLGGTWANDDYSGAYIESTALFPPPSGWRVSAGLRLGVMRQR
;
A
#
# COMPACT_ATOMS: atom_id res chain seq x y z
N MET A 1 -27.78 -15.68 -17.19
CA MET A 1 -26.37 -16.14 -17.29
C MET A 1 -25.35 -15.01 -17.55
N ASP A 2 -25.76 -13.79 -17.96
CA ASP A 2 -24.83 -12.67 -18.21
C ASP A 2 -24.38 -11.89 -16.96
N GLY A 3 -25.18 -11.88 -15.88
CA GLY A 3 -24.81 -11.19 -14.63
C GLY A 3 -23.59 -11.79 -13.93
N MET A 4 -23.48 -13.13 -13.93
CA MET A 4 -22.38 -13.86 -13.29
C MET A 4 -21.03 -13.63 -14.00
N LYS A 5 -21.05 -13.49 -15.34
CA LYS A 5 -19.85 -13.16 -16.14
C LYS A 5 -19.40 -11.71 -15.94
N LYS A 6 -20.33 -10.76 -15.75
CA LYS A 6 -20.02 -9.36 -15.41
C LYS A 6 -19.46 -9.20 -13.99
N GLY A 7 -20.01 -9.95 -13.03
CA GLY A 7 -19.51 -9.99 -11.65
C GLY A 7 -18.10 -10.58 -11.56
N LEU A 8 -17.85 -11.69 -12.26
CA LEU A 8 -16.53 -12.32 -12.29
C LEU A 8 -15.48 -11.46 -13.03
N ARG A 9 -15.85 -10.80 -14.13
CA ARG A 9 -14.97 -9.84 -14.83
C ARG A 9 -14.68 -8.61 -13.98
N SER A 10 -15.66 -8.09 -13.25
CA SER A 10 -15.45 -6.98 -12.34
C SER A 10 -14.54 -7.42 -11.19
N ALA A 11 -14.78 -8.56 -10.56
CA ALA A 11 -13.92 -9.11 -9.51
C ALA A 11 -12.49 -9.37 -10.00
N LEU A 12 -12.31 -9.89 -11.21
CA LEU A 12 -10.99 -10.09 -11.84
C LEU A 12 -10.29 -8.76 -12.18
N LEU A 13 -11.02 -7.78 -12.73
CA LEU A 13 -10.50 -6.43 -12.96
C LEU A 13 -10.10 -5.77 -11.63
N TRP A 14 -10.94 -5.86 -10.60
CA TRP A 14 -10.64 -5.37 -9.25
C TRP A 14 -9.47 -6.10 -8.60
N MET A 15 -9.32 -7.41 -8.80
CA MET A 15 -8.14 -8.17 -8.36
C MET A 15 -6.86 -7.74 -9.08
N ILE A 16 -6.93 -7.41 -10.39
CA ILE A 16 -5.79 -6.90 -11.16
C ILE A 16 -5.42 -5.48 -10.70
N PHE A 17 -6.38 -4.59 -10.45
CA PHE A 17 -6.13 -3.25 -9.93
C PHE A 17 -5.69 -3.25 -8.46
N ALA A 18 -6.13 -4.22 -7.65
CA ALA A 18 -5.70 -4.40 -6.26
C ALA A 18 -4.32 -5.10 -6.12
N SER A 19 -3.78 -5.66 -7.22
CA SER A 19 -2.50 -6.38 -7.23
C SER A 19 -1.38 -5.67 -7.98
N ALA A 20 -1.69 -4.69 -8.82
CA ALA A 20 -0.70 -3.84 -9.49
C ALA A 20 -0.82 -2.40 -8.99
N PRO A 21 -0.15 -2.00 -7.89
CA PRO A 21 -0.14 -0.61 -7.47
C PRO A 21 0.61 0.21 -8.53
N TRP A 22 -0.12 1.06 -9.26
CA TRP A 22 0.50 2.01 -10.18
C TRP A 22 1.07 3.15 -9.35
N GLN A 23 2.32 2.97 -8.93
CA GLN A 23 3.08 4.01 -8.25
C GLN A 23 3.77 4.88 -9.29
N ALA A 24 3.43 6.17 -9.28
CA ALA A 24 4.15 7.21 -9.98
C ALA A 24 5.36 7.62 -9.12
N LEU A 25 6.56 7.53 -9.69
CA LEU A 25 7.81 7.90 -9.03
C LEU A 25 8.41 9.14 -9.72
N ALA A 26 8.57 10.25 -9.01
CA ALA A 26 9.30 11.42 -9.48
C ALA A 26 10.68 11.44 -8.81
N GLN A 27 11.75 11.23 -9.58
CA GLN A 27 13.13 11.27 -9.06
C GLN A 27 13.84 12.57 -9.42
N THR A 28 14.58 13.15 -8.48
CA THR A 28 15.45 14.30 -8.71
C THR A 28 16.88 13.97 -8.30
N GLU A 29 17.83 14.34 -9.15
CA GLU A 29 19.25 14.28 -8.82
C GLU A 29 19.63 15.48 -7.92
N GLY A 30 20.22 15.19 -6.76
CA GLY A 30 20.62 16.18 -5.76
C GLY A 30 22.03 16.71 -5.98
N ASN A 31 22.20 18.01 -5.77
CA ASN A 31 23.44 18.74 -5.99
C ASN A 31 24.58 18.25 -5.06
N GLU A 32 25.77 18.15 -5.64
CA GLU A 32 27.11 18.07 -5.02
C GLU A 32 27.57 16.77 -4.33
N LYS A 33 26.70 15.76 -4.09
CA LYS A 33 27.13 14.41 -3.61
C LYS A 33 26.47 13.20 -4.30
N GLY A 34 25.80 13.41 -5.43
CA GLY A 34 25.13 12.34 -6.19
C GLY A 34 23.98 11.67 -5.42
N SER A 35 23.34 12.38 -4.49
CA SER A 35 22.17 11.87 -3.75
C SER A 35 20.95 11.91 -4.67
N THR A 36 20.24 10.80 -4.84
CA THR A 36 18.97 10.77 -5.57
C THR A 36 17.83 10.87 -4.57
N THR A 37 16.88 11.76 -4.84
CA THR A 37 15.64 11.89 -4.07
C THR A 37 14.49 11.41 -4.92
N ALA A 38 13.53 10.69 -4.35
CA ALA A 38 12.32 10.26 -5.04
C ALA A 38 11.07 10.65 -4.26
N PHE A 39 10.06 11.13 -4.97
CA PHE A 39 8.71 11.31 -4.49
C PHE A 39 7.83 10.23 -5.13
N LYS A 40 7.06 9.53 -4.32
CA LYS A 40 6.15 8.48 -4.74
C LYS A 40 4.73 8.90 -4.50
N TRP A 41 3.87 8.58 -5.44
CA TRP A 41 2.43 8.70 -5.27
C TRP A 41 1.73 7.52 -5.92
N ASN A 42 0.77 6.93 -5.23
CA ASN A 42 -0.02 5.83 -5.76
C ASN A 42 -1.38 6.34 -6.25
N ALA A 43 -1.55 6.41 -7.57
CA ALA A 43 -2.80 6.88 -8.17
C ALA A 43 -3.94 5.87 -7.98
N THR A 44 -3.64 4.57 -7.97
CA THR A 44 -4.65 3.52 -7.75
C THR A 44 -5.25 3.57 -6.35
N ASP A 45 -4.46 3.99 -5.36
CA ASP A 45 -4.95 4.13 -3.98
C ASP A 45 -5.97 5.26 -3.85
N ALA A 46 -5.76 6.36 -4.58
CA ALA A 46 -6.66 7.51 -4.56
C ALA A 46 -8.07 7.13 -5.04
N LEU A 47 -8.18 6.19 -5.98
CA LEU A 47 -9.45 5.66 -6.47
C LEU A 47 -10.22 4.86 -5.43
N VAL A 48 -9.55 4.38 -4.36
CA VAL A 48 -10.15 3.57 -3.29
C VAL A 48 -10.22 4.37 -1.97
N GLY A 49 -10.14 5.70 -2.03
CA GLY A 49 -10.21 6.58 -0.86
C GLY A 49 -8.97 6.52 0.04
N ARG A 50 -7.81 6.20 -0.53
CA ARG A 50 -6.52 6.18 0.16
C ARG A 50 -5.53 7.12 -0.52
N TRP A 51 -4.87 7.99 0.23
CA TRP A 51 -3.83 8.86 -0.33
C TRP A 51 -2.47 8.43 0.21
N ALA A 52 -1.72 7.72 -0.64
CA ALA A 52 -0.39 7.22 -0.33
C ALA A 52 0.69 8.13 -0.90
N LEU A 53 1.49 8.75 -0.03
CA LEU A 53 2.59 9.65 -0.38
C LEU A 53 3.89 9.09 0.18
N GLY A 54 4.89 8.95 -0.68
CA GLY A 54 6.19 8.42 -0.29
C GLY A 54 7.34 9.38 -0.59
N PHE A 55 8.35 9.35 0.27
CA PHE A 55 9.61 10.03 0.08
C PHE A 55 10.76 9.03 0.20
N GLU A 56 11.69 9.06 -0.74
CA GLU A 56 12.91 8.26 -0.76
C GLU A 56 14.14 9.17 -0.87
N GLN A 57 15.21 8.81 -0.20
CA GLN A 57 16.51 9.43 -0.36
C GLN A 57 17.61 8.37 -0.40
N SER A 58 18.50 8.47 -1.38
CA SER A 58 19.71 7.65 -1.43
C SER A 58 20.68 8.03 -0.31
N VAL A 59 21.13 7.01 0.43
CA VAL A 59 22.10 7.11 1.52
C VAL A 59 23.34 6.31 1.14
N GLY A 60 24.44 7.01 0.86
CA GLY A 60 25.65 6.39 0.33
C GLY A 60 25.50 5.93 -1.12
N ALA A 61 26.27 4.90 -1.50
CA ALA A 61 26.26 4.39 -2.87
C ALA A 61 25.17 3.34 -3.12
N ASN A 62 24.88 2.50 -2.11
CA ASN A 62 24.14 1.25 -2.30
C ASN A 62 22.77 1.23 -1.59
N PHE A 63 22.44 2.24 -0.79
CA PHE A 63 21.21 2.24 -0.01
C PHE A 63 20.32 3.41 -0.38
N ALA A 64 19.02 3.21 -0.24
CA ALA A 64 18.02 4.27 -0.22
C ALA A 64 17.07 4.03 0.95
N LEU A 65 16.77 5.07 1.70
CA LEU A 65 15.83 5.05 2.82
C LEU A 65 14.63 5.90 2.47
N GLY A 66 13.46 5.51 2.94
CA GLY A 66 12.27 6.28 2.70
C GLY A 66 11.18 6.02 3.72
N LEU A 67 10.13 6.81 3.58
CA LEU A 67 8.92 6.74 4.38
C LEU A 67 7.72 6.92 3.45
N GLU A 68 6.76 6.01 3.53
CA GLU A 68 5.45 6.16 2.90
C GLU A 68 4.40 6.45 3.97
N LEU A 69 3.47 7.36 3.67
CA LEU A 69 2.37 7.78 4.52
C LEU A 69 1.07 7.60 3.75
N ASP A 70 0.17 6.78 4.30
CA ASP A 70 -1.13 6.52 3.70
C ASP A 70 -2.23 7.10 4.59
N PHE A 71 -2.96 8.06 4.05
CA PHE A 71 -4.17 8.59 4.68
C PHE A 71 -5.37 7.79 4.19
N ILE A 72 -6.16 7.27 5.12
CA ILE A 72 -7.36 6.49 4.83
C ILE A 72 -8.58 7.36 5.12
N HIS A 73 -9.45 7.54 4.13
CA HIS A 73 -10.77 8.13 4.30
C HIS A 73 -11.75 7.45 3.34
N ARG A 74 -12.45 6.42 3.82
CA ARG A 74 -13.33 5.62 2.96
C ARG A 74 -14.51 5.04 3.73
N GLU A 75 -15.60 4.79 3.01
CA GLU A 75 -16.71 4.01 3.52
C GLU A 75 -16.39 2.51 3.49
N ARG A 76 -16.83 1.81 4.52
CA ARG A 76 -16.66 0.37 4.70
C ARG A 76 -17.91 -0.28 5.25
N PHE A 77 -18.11 -1.51 4.81
CA PHE A 77 -19.10 -2.43 5.37
C PHE A 77 -18.45 -3.18 6.52
N MET A 78 -19.16 -3.18 7.63
CA MET A 78 -18.75 -3.77 8.88
C MET A 78 -19.69 -4.95 9.16
N GLU A 79 -19.14 -6.15 9.34
CA GLU A 79 -19.88 -7.35 9.72
C GLU A 79 -19.63 -7.71 11.17
N PHE A 80 -20.59 -8.37 11.79
CA PHE A 80 -20.45 -8.83 13.17
C PHE A 80 -19.37 -9.91 13.27
N LYS A 81 -18.42 -9.72 14.19
CA LYS A 81 -17.21 -10.56 14.33
C LYS A 81 -17.52 -12.03 14.61
N SER A 82 -18.65 -12.33 15.25
CA SER A 82 -19.09 -13.70 15.53
C SER A 82 -19.87 -14.37 14.39
N GLY A 83 -19.99 -13.71 13.24
CA GLY A 83 -20.71 -14.19 12.07
C GLY A 83 -22.11 -13.58 11.91
N PRO A 84 -22.84 -13.96 10.85
CA PRO A 84 -24.14 -13.38 10.50
C PRO A 84 -25.15 -13.57 11.63
N HIS A 85 -25.71 -12.48 12.15
CA HIS A 85 -26.65 -12.52 13.26
C HIS A 85 -27.90 -11.67 12.96
N PRO A 86 -29.14 -12.18 13.18
CA PRO A 86 -30.36 -11.46 12.81
C PRO A 86 -30.54 -10.11 13.50
N TRP A 87 -29.98 -9.96 14.70
CA TRP A 87 -30.09 -8.75 15.51
C TRP A 87 -28.91 -7.78 15.32
N TYR A 88 -27.86 -8.19 14.61
CA TYR A 88 -26.67 -7.38 14.34
C TYR A 88 -26.32 -7.48 12.86
N PRO A 89 -27.11 -6.81 11.99
CA PRO A 89 -26.89 -6.81 10.55
C PRO A 89 -25.59 -6.10 10.18
N GLU A 90 -25.18 -6.20 8.92
CA GLU A 90 -24.06 -5.42 8.39
C GLU A 90 -24.35 -3.92 8.49
N GLU A 91 -23.35 -3.16 8.88
CA GLU A 91 -23.45 -1.72 9.09
C GLU A 91 -22.45 -0.94 8.25
N HIS A 92 -22.80 0.30 7.93
CA HIS A 92 -21.94 1.23 7.20
C HIS A 92 -21.13 2.08 8.17
N ALA A 93 -19.82 2.13 7.97
CA ALA A 93 -18.94 2.99 8.73
C ALA A 93 -17.94 3.74 7.84
N ILE A 94 -17.60 4.95 8.26
CA ILE A 94 -16.51 5.73 7.66
C ILE A 94 -15.23 5.37 8.40
N LYS A 95 -14.27 4.75 7.69
CA LYS A 95 -12.92 4.49 8.20
C LYS A 95 -12.04 5.70 7.98
N ARG A 96 -11.41 6.18 9.06
CA ARG A 96 -10.44 7.28 9.04
C ARG A 96 -9.18 6.87 9.77
N GLY A 97 -8.03 6.97 9.11
CA GLY A 97 -6.79 6.48 9.69
C GLY A 97 -5.54 6.91 8.95
N LEU A 98 -4.41 6.48 9.49
CA LEU A 98 -3.07 6.70 8.97
C LEU A 98 -2.30 5.38 9.01
N ILE A 99 -1.55 5.10 7.94
CA ILE A 99 -0.53 4.06 7.92
C ILE A 99 0.80 4.74 7.63
N THR A 100 1.84 4.32 8.36
CA THR A 100 3.20 4.79 8.17
C THR A 100 4.10 3.60 7.83
N GLU A 101 4.83 3.69 6.73
CA GLU A 101 5.66 2.62 6.20
C GLU A 101 7.11 3.06 6.01
N PRO A 102 7.98 2.92 7.02
CA PRO A 102 9.41 3.09 6.81
C PRO A 102 9.95 1.95 5.93
N TYR A 103 10.77 2.29 4.94
CA TYR A 103 11.37 1.29 4.07
C TYR A 103 12.82 1.61 3.69
N MET A 104 13.53 0.57 3.29
CA MET A 104 14.91 0.61 2.82
C MET A 104 15.03 -0.20 1.53
N ARG A 105 15.80 0.31 0.57
CA ARG A 105 16.26 -0.40 -0.62
C ARG A 105 17.77 -0.55 -0.58
N TRP A 106 18.25 -1.72 -0.97
CA TRP A 106 19.65 -2.07 -1.08
C TRP A 106 19.96 -2.55 -2.50
N TYR A 107 20.95 -1.91 -3.12
CA TYR A 107 21.48 -2.22 -4.44
C TYR A 107 22.84 -2.91 -4.27
N PRO A 108 22.92 -4.26 -4.39
CA PRO A 108 24.16 -5.00 -4.19
C PRO A 108 25.25 -4.68 -5.22
N ARG A 109 24.87 -4.25 -6.43
CA ARG A 109 25.78 -3.78 -7.47
C ARG A 109 25.29 -2.43 -7.98
N VAL A 110 26.19 -1.46 -8.03
CA VAL A 110 25.87 -0.09 -8.46
C VAL A 110 26.74 0.24 -9.66
N ASP A 111 26.26 -0.10 -10.84
CA ASP A 111 26.83 0.42 -12.09
C ASP A 111 26.33 1.86 -12.33
N VAL A 112 25.05 2.13 -11.99
CA VAL A 112 24.44 3.46 -11.96
C VAL A 112 23.54 3.55 -10.72
N ARG A 113 23.65 4.64 -9.94
CA ARG A 113 22.87 4.83 -8.70
C ARG A 113 21.36 4.76 -8.99
N GLY A 114 20.66 3.89 -8.26
CA GLY A 114 19.22 3.66 -8.44
C GLY A 114 18.88 2.85 -9.69
N GLN A 115 19.80 2.04 -10.23
CA GLN A 115 19.52 1.09 -11.30
C GLN A 115 20.07 -0.29 -10.97
N GLY A 116 19.46 -1.31 -11.56
CA GLY A 116 19.84 -2.70 -11.38
C GLY A 116 18.96 -3.45 -10.40
N VAL A 117 19.43 -4.64 -10.03
CA VAL A 117 18.77 -5.50 -9.05
C VAL A 117 18.84 -4.85 -7.68
N TYR A 118 17.74 -4.90 -6.93
CA TYR A 118 17.70 -4.46 -5.54
C TYR A 118 16.93 -5.44 -4.67
N ALA A 119 17.21 -5.39 -3.36
CA ALA A 119 16.38 -5.94 -2.32
C ALA A 119 15.79 -4.79 -1.50
N ALA A 120 14.55 -4.92 -1.03
CA ALA A 120 13.89 -3.92 -0.22
C ALA A 120 13.24 -4.57 0.99
N ALA A 121 13.27 -3.85 2.10
CA ALA A 121 12.59 -4.20 3.33
C ALA A 121 11.75 -3.00 3.77
N ALA A 122 10.52 -3.24 4.19
CA ALA A 122 9.65 -2.22 4.76
C ALA A 122 8.98 -2.74 6.03
N GLY A 123 8.76 -1.87 7.00
CA GLY A 123 7.82 -2.09 8.09
C GLY A 123 6.59 -1.23 7.86
N PHE A 124 5.46 -1.59 8.45
CA PHE A 124 4.30 -0.69 8.51
C PHE A 124 3.62 -0.72 9.86
N LEU A 125 3.05 0.42 10.23
CA LEU A 125 2.20 0.62 11.40
C LEU A 125 0.96 1.38 10.95
N GLY A 126 -0.21 0.79 11.19
CA GLY A 126 -1.50 1.35 10.79
C GLY A 126 -2.42 1.55 11.99
N TYR A 127 -3.16 2.65 11.98
CA TYR A 127 -4.24 2.90 12.92
C TYR A 127 -5.41 3.59 12.22
N ALA A 128 -6.63 3.15 12.48
CA ALA A 128 -7.85 3.79 12.01
C ALA A 128 -8.97 3.67 13.02
N ARG A 129 -9.90 4.62 12.97
CA ARG A 129 -11.19 4.57 13.67
C ARG A 129 -12.30 4.39 12.66
N TYR A 130 -13.34 3.69 13.08
CA TYR A 130 -14.58 3.60 12.34
C TYR A 130 -15.59 4.51 13.03
N GLN A 131 -16.31 5.29 12.23
CA GLN A 131 -17.45 6.04 12.69
C GLN A 131 -18.67 5.48 11.97
N PHE A 132 -19.56 4.84 12.70
CA PHE A 132 -20.79 4.34 12.09
C PHE A 132 -21.67 5.50 11.61
N VAL A 133 -22.36 5.30 10.48
CA VAL A 133 -23.31 6.30 9.96
C VAL A 133 -24.53 6.40 10.88
N GLU A 134 -24.97 5.26 11.43
CA GLU A 134 -26.00 5.18 12.44
C GLU A 134 -25.39 4.81 13.80
N PRO A 135 -25.79 5.44 14.92
CA PRO A 135 -25.23 5.11 16.22
C PRO A 135 -25.46 3.64 16.59
N ASN A 136 -24.37 2.93 16.85
CA ASN A 136 -24.40 1.54 17.28
C ASN A 136 -24.31 1.41 18.81
N THR A 137 -24.99 0.41 19.37
CA THR A 137 -24.96 0.01 20.78
C THR A 137 -23.56 -0.32 21.29
N PHE A 138 -22.67 -0.82 20.43
CA PHE A 138 -21.31 -1.26 20.84
C PHE A 138 -20.25 -0.17 20.79
N GLY A 139 -20.62 1.04 20.37
CA GLY A 139 -19.70 2.14 20.15
C GLY A 139 -18.81 1.96 18.91
N ASP A 140 -17.97 2.94 18.66
CA ASP A 140 -17.11 3.03 17.49
C ASP A 140 -15.85 2.13 17.64
N PRO A 141 -15.66 1.12 16.77
CA PRO A 141 -14.48 0.27 16.84
C PRO A 141 -13.24 1.01 16.34
N SER A 142 -12.08 0.47 16.69
CA SER A 142 -10.81 0.86 16.09
C SER A 142 -10.13 -0.34 15.47
N TRP A 143 -9.25 -0.04 14.53
CA TRP A 143 -8.40 -1.00 13.86
C TRP A 143 -6.94 -0.54 13.99
N SER A 144 -6.08 -1.50 14.27
CA SER A 144 -4.64 -1.31 14.22
C SER A 144 -4.00 -2.46 13.46
N ALA A 145 -2.86 -2.19 12.84
CA ALA A 145 -2.06 -3.24 12.25
C ALA A 145 -0.59 -2.91 12.32
N PHE A 146 0.19 -3.98 12.29
CA PHE A 146 1.62 -3.89 12.10
C PHE A 146 2.09 -5.03 11.22
N GLY A 147 3.23 -4.82 10.57
CA GLY A 147 3.80 -5.86 9.75
C GLY A 147 5.05 -5.40 9.04
N GLY A 148 5.45 -6.21 8.06
CA GLY A 148 6.62 -5.92 7.25
C GLY A 148 6.58 -6.63 5.91
N SER A 149 7.35 -6.11 4.98
CA SER A 149 7.51 -6.69 3.66
C SER A 149 8.97 -6.82 3.27
N LEU A 150 9.24 -7.84 2.48
CA LEU A 150 10.51 -8.09 1.82
C LEU A 150 10.26 -8.23 0.33
N GLN A 151 10.97 -7.45 -0.47
CA GLN A 151 10.82 -7.42 -1.92
C GLN A 151 12.19 -7.53 -2.59
N VAL A 152 12.21 -8.13 -3.77
CA VAL A 152 13.31 -8.04 -4.72
C VAL A 152 12.78 -7.39 -5.98
N GLY A 153 13.60 -6.61 -6.65
CA GLY A 153 13.18 -5.95 -7.88
C GLY A 153 14.33 -5.56 -8.77
N TYR A 154 13.97 -5.00 -9.91
CA TYR A 154 14.90 -4.49 -10.90
C TYR A 154 14.41 -3.15 -11.42
N GLN A 155 15.24 -2.12 -11.22
CA GLN A 155 14.97 -0.77 -11.68
C GLN A 155 15.86 -0.42 -12.87
N ARG A 156 15.27 0.15 -13.92
CA ARG A 156 15.99 0.61 -15.11
C ARG A 156 15.55 2.00 -15.52
N LEU A 157 16.53 2.82 -15.90
CA LEU A 157 16.31 4.12 -16.50
C LEU A 157 16.29 3.99 -18.03
N ILE A 158 15.27 4.53 -18.69
CA ILE A 158 15.14 4.61 -20.15
C ILE A 158 14.93 6.09 -20.51
N GLY A 159 16.03 6.79 -20.80
CA GLY A 159 16.02 8.25 -20.96
C GLY A 159 15.60 8.93 -19.65
N ARG A 160 14.46 9.63 -19.66
CA ARG A 160 13.86 10.23 -18.45
C ARG A 160 12.90 9.29 -17.71
N TRP A 161 12.62 8.11 -18.22
CA TRP A 161 11.65 7.20 -17.61
C TRP A 161 12.32 6.24 -16.65
N VAL A 162 11.70 6.01 -15.51
CA VAL A 162 12.08 4.96 -14.55
C VAL A 162 11.08 3.83 -14.68
N VAL A 163 11.58 2.62 -14.88
CA VAL A 163 10.77 1.39 -14.92
C VAL A 163 11.30 0.48 -13.81
N ASP A 164 10.44 0.14 -12.85
CA ASP A 164 10.81 -0.64 -11.66
C ASP A 164 9.84 -1.82 -11.51
N GLY A 165 10.32 -3.03 -11.76
CA GLY A 165 9.55 -4.27 -11.56
C GLY A 165 9.95 -4.94 -10.25
N TYR A 166 8.97 -5.44 -9.49
CA TYR A 166 9.22 -6.06 -8.19
C TYR A 166 8.40 -7.33 -7.93
N LEU A 167 8.90 -8.17 -7.03
CA LEU A 167 8.25 -9.34 -6.46
C LEU A 167 8.60 -9.41 -4.97
N GLY A 168 7.64 -9.71 -4.10
CA GLY A 168 7.92 -9.84 -2.69
C GLY A 168 6.77 -10.38 -1.85
N GLY A 169 7.09 -10.61 -0.58
CA GLY A 169 6.16 -11.06 0.44
C GLY A 169 5.88 -9.96 1.46
N THR A 170 4.65 -9.88 1.94
CA THR A 170 4.24 -9.03 3.05
C THR A 170 3.60 -9.91 4.10
N TRP A 171 3.97 -9.68 5.35
CA TRP A 171 3.28 -10.22 6.52
C TRP A 171 2.61 -9.09 7.27
N ALA A 172 1.37 -9.33 7.71
CA ALA A 172 0.55 -8.39 8.46
C ALA A 172 -0.06 -9.08 9.67
N ASN A 173 -0.24 -8.32 10.74
CA ASN A 173 -1.08 -8.71 11.86
C ASN A 173 -1.99 -7.53 12.22
N ASP A 174 -3.28 -7.75 12.05
CA ASP A 174 -4.34 -6.78 12.24
C ASP A 174 -5.14 -7.13 13.50
N ASP A 175 -5.54 -6.09 14.23
CA ASP A 175 -6.43 -6.20 15.38
C ASP A 175 -7.63 -5.26 15.22
N TYR A 176 -8.80 -5.77 15.64
CA TYR A 176 -10.08 -5.06 15.62
C TYR A 176 -10.66 -5.08 17.03
N SER A 177 -10.70 -3.91 17.66
CA SER A 177 -11.01 -3.75 19.08
C SER A 177 -12.51 -3.74 19.40
N GLY A 178 -13.38 -4.15 18.48
CA GLY A 178 -14.84 -4.10 18.65
C GLY A 178 -15.59 -5.34 18.15
N ALA A 179 -16.91 -5.28 18.28
CA ALA A 179 -17.83 -6.36 17.91
C ALA A 179 -18.01 -6.53 16.39
N TYR A 180 -17.55 -5.55 15.61
CA TYR A 180 -17.62 -5.57 14.14
C TYR A 180 -16.22 -5.54 13.52
N ILE A 181 -16.09 -6.17 12.35
CA ILE A 181 -14.87 -6.23 11.53
C ILE A 181 -15.18 -5.85 10.08
N GLU A 182 -14.18 -5.45 9.29
CA GLU A 182 -14.39 -5.18 7.85
C GLU A 182 -14.74 -6.47 7.09
N SER A 183 -15.86 -6.50 6.37
CA SER A 183 -16.27 -7.66 5.55
C SER A 183 -15.28 -7.97 4.40
N THR A 184 -14.54 -6.95 3.94
CA THR A 184 -13.44 -7.10 2.97
C THR A 184 -12.28 -6.17 3.32
N ALA A 185 -11.40 -6.62 4.23
CA ALA A 185 -10.15 -5.92 4.51
C ALA A 185 -9.19 -6.06 3.30
N LEU A 186 -9.29 -5.12 2.37
CA LEU A 186 -8.40 -5.08 1.20
C LEU A 186 -7.00 -4.57 1.55
N PHE A 187 -6.91 -3.60 2.46
CA PHE A 187 -5.65 -3.00 2.89
C PHE A 187 -5.73 -2.38 4.31
N PRO A 188 -4.67 -2.59 5.13
CA PRO A 188 -3.56 -3.54 4.87
C PRO A 188 -4.09 -4.98 4.86
N PRO A 189 -3.25 -5.96 4.47
CA PRO A 189 -3.70 -7.33 4.30
C PRO A 189 -4.35 -7.83 5.60
N PRO A 190 -5.44 -8.62 5.53
CA PRO A 190 -5.90 -9.35 6.70
C PRO A 190 -4.73 -10.16 7.27
N SER A 191 -4.72 -10.38 8.59
CA SER A 191 -3.62 -11.07 9.28
C SER A 191 -3.13 -12.29 8.51
N GLY A 192 -1.84 -12.33 8.17
CA GLY A 192 -1.26 -13.40 7.37
C GLY A 192 -0.22 -12.95 6.36
N TRP A 193 0.06 -13.85 5.41
CA TRP A 193 1.08 -13.68 4.38
C TRP A 193 0.44 -13.38 3.03
N ARG A 194 1.02 -12.42 2.31
CA ARG A 194 0.66 -12.08 0.94
C ARG A 194 1.90 -12.03 0.07
N VAL A 195 1.83 -12.67 -1.09
CA VAL A 195 2.81 -12.47 -2.16
C VAL A 195 2.27 -11.42 -3.13
N SER A 196 3.14 -10.51 -3.57
CA SER A 196 2.82 -9.44 -4.50
C SER A 196 3.92 -9.27 -5.52
N ALA A 197 3.53 -8.93 -6.74
CA ALA A 197 4.42 -8.54 -7.81
C ALA A 197 3.80 -7.36 -8.56
N GLY A 198 4.62 -6.50 -9.12
CA GLY A 198 4.10 -5.32 -9.80
C GLY A 198 5.15 -4.59 -10.63
N LEU A 199 4.65 -3.57 -11.34
CA LEU A 199 5.45 -2.65 -12.14
C LEU A 199 5.16 -1.23 -11.67
N ARG A 200 6.21 -0.47 -11.41
CA ARG A 200 6.20 0.95 -11.04
C ARG A 200 6.81 1.74 -12.19
N LEU A 201 6.21 2.89 -12.49
CA LEU A 201 6.63 3.77 -13.57
C LEU A 201 6.90 5.15 -13.00
N GLY A 202 7.99 5.77 -13.45
CA GLY A 202 8.41 7.06 -12.95
C GLY A 202 9.05 7.93 -14.01
N VAL A 203 9.28 9.18 -13.63
CA VAL A 203 10.02 10.15 -14.41
C VAL A 203 11.17 10.69 -13.55
N MET A 204 12.38 10.61 -14.08
CA MET A 204 13.57 11.23 -13.50
C MET A 204 13.78 12.60 -14.13
N ARG A 205 13.84 13.63 -13.29
CA ARG A 205 14.29 14.96 -13.69
C ARG A 205 15.81 14.98 -13.64
N GLN A 206 16.42 14.91 -14.82
CA GLN A 206 17.84 15.22 -15.01
C GLN A 206 18.02 16.75 -14.90
N ARG A 207 18.98 17.19 -14.10
CA ARG A 207 19.38 18.59 -14.03
C ARG A 207 20.50 18.87 -15.02
#